data_AF-A0A355TXF9-F1
#
_entry.id   AF-A0A355TXF9-F1
#
_cell.length_a   1.000
_cell.length_b   1.000
_cell.length_c   1.000
_cell.angle_alpha   90.00
_cell.angle_beta   90.00
_cell.angle_gamma   90.00
#
_symmetry.space_group_name_H-M   'P 1'
#
loop_
_entity.id
_entity.type
_entity.pdbx_description
1 polymer ?
#
loop_
_entity_poly.entity_id
_entity_poly.type
_entity_poly.pdbx_seq_one_letter_code
_entity_poly.pdbx_strand_id
1 'polypeptide(L)'
;MNFKKLAGKYASLYSNRITRRKSLPLSYASLFLAILIFITGTVSWFTVHDTAKIDSTNLKFDSSTGLRVNDGEDLTNHIKFEDFSLAEASSVDGRNFFLPATGTFSSTTELMKFREGNVGDKNKKYAYKDFTLSGEKNTKVYIKNYKIVIGEGAEAITFDGAPEIKTENNQPDGKPIQQVRKPECPVRIAFITDSSEKPVVFDPTAIVTQHAKDYNAVNFADDSGNALTAVSTATAFSKYYFNYVTGEPIYTLNDSRTVKATMVVWLEGTGNNWEKYAGKKISVDVELESNWSEMEYVYFNDQTLNDDDDGLGQWVDKADDNGQPCLVLMSYTDPNTKAIKSVIMDKKQAHMWVAPIPKNVVTNISFYRYSQSEDTIFNAWHTNANVKEQTSDKVKEWIASTGIFKQPLETSRRSTDGTTYTMYTAKRGNGYGYVSETNDKKDEFRLSPCVGYWNYTGGGGEVVEPTTTQPVLPEGDKVKINGISLEVRNEDWRTKIREKQYDVYVVFEGDYKMSLPSTGNFYYEVSKVVVPNKKIVGFEFKNSINEVETQMIQSQITPVVDKQYNYKLLEGGKLVLQN
;
A
#
# COMPACT_ATOMS: atom_id res chain seq x y z
N MET A 1 63.01 -78.78 -20.45
CA MET A 1 63.73 -78.00 -19.42
C MET A 1 62.67 -77.27 -18.59
N ASN A 2 62.70 -77.49 -17.28
CA ASN A 2 61.85 -76.87 -16.26
C ASN A 2 61.94 -75.33 -16.29
N PHE A 3 60.85 -74.62 -15.95
CA PHE A 3 60.71 -74.00 -14.62
C PHE A 3 59.27 -73.50 -14.39
N LYS A 4 58.58 -74.20 -13.48
CA LYS A 4 57.39 -73.74 -12.75
C LYS A 4 57.79 -72.61 -11.79
N LYS A 5 56.84 -71.68 -11.60
CA LYS A 5 56.51 -70.93 -10.36
C LYS A 5 57.60 -70.05 -9.71
N LEU A 6 57.32 -68.75 -9.64
CA LEU A 6 57.03 -67.98 -8.41
C LEU A 6 56.76 -66.52 -8.85
N ALA A 7 55.50 -66.08 -8.97
CA ALA A 7 54.67 -65.50 -7.90
C ALA A 7 55.24 -64.18 -7.34
N GLY A 8 54.59 -63.05 -7.66
CA GLY A 8 54.92 -61.80 -6.97
C GLY A 8 54.41 -60.47 -7.53
N LYS A 9 53.11 -60.35 -7.85
CA LYS A 9 52.28 -59.13 -7.63
C LYS A 9 52.57 -57.85 -8.47
N TYR A 10 51.47 -57.19 -8.83
CA TYR A 10 51.30 -55.87 -9.50
C TYR A 10 51.43 -55.89 -11.03
N ALA A 11 50.34 -56.19 -11.75
CA ALA A 11 49.28 -55.24 -12.17
C ALA A 11 49.83 -54.20 -13.18
N SER A 12 49.22 -53.91 -14.32
CA SER A 12 48.08 -54.46 -15.04
C SER A 12 48.07 -53.70 -16.36
N LEU A 13 47.85 -54.41 -17.47
CA LEU A 13 47.13 -53.91 -18.65
C LEU A 13 47.71 -52.66 -19.32
N TYR A 14 48.28 -52.82 -20.52
CA TYR A 14 47.49 -52.58 -21.72
C TYR A 14 48.12 -53.30 -22.91
N SER A 15 47.32 -54.18 -23.46
CA SER A 15 47.63 -55.10 -24.53
C SER A 15 46.93 -54.65 -25.82
N ASN A 16 47.48 -55.18 -26.92
CA ASN A 16 46.78 -55.63 -28.12
C ASN A 16 46.61 -54.68 -29.32
N ARG A 17 47.39 -55.06 -30.35
CA ARG A 17 47.13 -54.95 -31.80
C ARG A 17 45.69 -55.29 -32.20
N ILE A 18 45.21 -54.61 -33.25
CA ILE A 18 44.25 -55.16 -34.22
C ILE A 18 44.71 -54.82 -35.66
N THR A 19 44.70 -55.85 -36.52
CA THR A 19 44.86 -55.81 -37.98
C THR A 19 43.51 -56.05 -38.69
N ARG A 20 43.26 -55.28 -39.77
CA ARG A 20 42.25 -55.44 -40.86
C ARG A 20 40.73 -55.34 -40.54
N ARG A 21 40.08 -54.63 -41.48
CA ARG A 21 38.65 -54.49 -41.81
C ARG A 21 37.78 -53.54 -40.96
N LYS A 22 37.26 -52.53 -41.67
CA LYS A 22 36.15 -51.61 -41.34
C LYS A 22 36.41 -50.57 -40.23
N SER A 23 36.62 -49.32 -40.62
CA SER A 23 36.25 -48.12 -39.84
C SER A 23 35.34 -47.27 -40.74
N LEU A 24 34.00 -47.32 -40.75
CA LEU A 24 33.02 -47.52 -39.67
C LEU A 24 33.23 -46.52 -38.52
N PRO A 25 32.17 -46.17 -37.81
CA PRO A 25 31.18 -45.13 -38.02
C PRO A 25 31.53 -43.82 -37.27
N LEU A 26 32.81 -43.64 -36.91
CA LEU A 26 33.26 -42.51 -36.08
C LEU A 26 33.21 -41.17 -36.80
N SER A 27 33.47 -41.09 -38.11
CA SER A 27 33.34 -39.80 -38.80
C SER A 27 31.90 -39.31 -38.87
N TYR A 28 30.90 -40.18 -39.07
CA TYR A 28 29.50 -39.76 -39.08
C TYR A 28 28.96 -39.49 -37.67
N ALA A 29 29.35 -40.28 -36.66
CA ALA A 29 28.97 -40.01 -35.27
C ALA A 29 29.61 -38.71 -34.75
N SER A 30 30.88 -38.45 -35.09
CA SER A 30 31.56 -37.20 -34.74
C SER A 30 31.08 -36.02 -35.58
N LEU A 31 30.73 -36.20 -36.86
CA LEU A 31 30.12 -35.15 -37.68
C LEU A 31 28.69 -34.86 -37.21
N PHE A 32 27.93 -35.88 -36.82
CA PHE A 32 26.60 -35.72 -36.24
C PHE A 32 26.66 -35.08 -34.86
N LEU A 33 27.63 -35.43 -34.01
CA LEU A 33 27.84 -34.79 -32.71
C LEU A 33 28.34 -33.34 -32.88
N ALA A 34 29.22 -33.08 -33.85
CA ALA A 34 29.63 -31.73 -34.20
C ALA A 34 28.46 -30.91 -34.73
N ILE A 35 27.61 -31.48 -35.61
CA ILE A 35 26.38 -30.85 -36.08
C ILE A 35 25.39 -30.67 -34.93
N LEU A 36 25.28 -31.59 -33.97
CA LEU A 36 24.42 -31.44 -32.80
C LEU A 36 24.95 -30.35 -31.87
N ILE A 37 26.26 -30.22 -31.69
CA ILE A 37 26.90 -29.14 -30.92
C ILE A 37 26.80 -27.81 -31.66
N PHE A 38 26.85 -27.80 -32.99
CA PHE A 38 26.61 -26.61 -33.80
C PHE A 38 25.12 -26.23 -33.78
N ILE A 39 24.19 -27.18 -33.78
CA ILE A 39 22.75 -26.94 -33.63
C ILE A 39 22.42 -26.51 -32.20
N THR A 40 22.93 -27.17 -31.15
CA THR A 40 22.69 -26.72 -29.77
C THR A 40 23.44 -25.44 -29.44
N GLY A 41 24.61 -25.20 -30.03
CA GLY A 41 25.36 -23.95 -29.92
C GLY A 41 24.72 -22.79 -30.70
N THR A 42 24.19 -23.03 -31.90
CA THR A 42 23.40 -22.02 -32.63
C THR A 42 22.05 -21.82 -31.99
N VAL A 43 21.34 -22.86 -31.54
CA VAL A 43 20.10 -22.70 -30.77
C VAL A 43 20.40 -21.98 -29.45
N SER A 44 21.49 -22.25 -28.74
CA SER A 44 21.90 -21.46 -27.55
C SER A 44 22.31 -20.02 -27.87
N TRP A 45 22.81 -19.73 -29.08
CA TRP A 45 23.14 -18.36 -29.50
C TRP A 45 21.92 -17.59 -30.04
N PHE A 46 20.99 -18.27 -30.71
CA PHE A 46 19.70 -17.73 -31.16
C PHE A 46 18.68 -17.62 -30.00
N THR A 47 18.78 -18.45 -28.96
CA THR A 47 17.96 -18.28 -27.73
C THR A 47 18.54 -17.22 -26.79
N VAL A 48 19.76 -16.73 -27.04
CA VAL A 48 20.40 -15.67 -26.23
C VAL A 48 20.38 -14.30 -26.94
N HIS A 49 19.93 -14.20 -28.20
CA HIS A 49 19.84 -12.90 -28.86
C HIS A 49 18.63 -12.60 -29.75
N ASP A 50 17.68 -13.51 -29.95
CA ASP A 50 16.40 -13.16 -30.57
C ASP A 50 15.27 -13.25 -29.55
N THR A 51 15.05 -12.12 -28.85
CA THR A 51 13.70 -11.65 -28.56
C THR A 51 12.84 -11.95 -29.79
N ALA A 52 11.88 -12.87 -29.66
CA ALA A 52 10.82 -12.97 -30.64
C ALA A 52 10.24 -11.56 -30.79
N LYS A 53 10.49 -10.92 -31.94
CA LYS A 53 9.71 -9.77 -32.38
C LYS A 53 8.34 -10.33 -32.70
N ILE A 54 7.51 -10.39 -31.67
CA ILE A 54 6.08 -10.45 -31.84
C ILE A 54 5.71 -9.08 -32.40
N ASP A 55 5.29 -9.08 -33.65
CA ASP A 55 4.70 -7.92 -34.31
C ASP A 55 3.29 -7.74 -33.71
N SER A 56 3.22 -7.32 -32.44
CA SER A 56 1.98 -6.84 -31.86
C SER A 56 1.89 -5.35 -32.16
N THR A 57 1.12 -5.06 -33.20
CA THR A 57 0.57 -3.74 -33.46
C THR A 57 0.11 -3.09 -32.15
N ASN A 58 0.79 -2.00 -31.79
CA ASN A 58 0.51 -1.09 -30.67
C ASN A 58 0.74 -1.64 -29.25
N LEU A 59 2.00 -2.02 -28.95
CA LEU A 59 2.51 -1.97 -27.57
C LEU A 59 2.50 -0.50 -27.10
N LYS A 60 1.48 -0.10 -26.33
CA LYS A 60 1.53 1.11 -25.51
C LYS A 60 2.25 0.78 -24.21
N PHE A 61 3.42 1.38 -24.03
CA PHE A 61 4.20 1.29 -22.80
C PHE A 61 3.87 2.51 -21.95
N ASP A 62 3.14 2.32 -20.85
CA ASP A 62 2.77 3.39 -19.91
C ASP A 62 3.61 3.40 -18.62
N SER A 63 4.77 2.71 -18.56
CA SER A 63 5.68 2.81 -17.39
C SER A 63 6.90 3.69 -17.71
N SER A 64 6.97 4.88 -17.09
CA SER A 64 8.07 5.85 -17.25
C SER A 64 9.41 5.37 -16.67
N THR A 65 9.44 4.23 -15.97
CA THR A 65 10.59 3.75 -15.17
C THR A 65 11.17 2.40 -15.61
N GLY A 66 10.68 1.80 -16.70
CA GLY A 66 11.22 0.53 -17.19
C GLY A 66 10.91 -0.69 -16.31
N LEU A 67 9.99 -0.58 -15.34
CA LEU A 67 9.40 -1.71 -14.63
C LEU A 67 8.60 -2.56 -15.61
N ARG A 68 8.86 -3.87 -15.58
CA ARG A 68 8.16 -4.85 -16.40
C ARG A 68 7.67 -5.99 -15.52
N VAL A 69 6.37 -6.23 -15.59
CA VAL A 69 5.71 -7.43 -15.09
C VAL A 69 5.62 -8.40 -16.27
N ASN A 70 6.10 -9.62 -16.07
CA ASN A 70 5.86 -10.73 -16.99
C ASN A 70 5.11 -11.82 -16.23
N ASP A 71 3.85 -12.01 -16.58
CA ASP A 71 2.96 -13.01 -15.99
C ASP A 71 2.73 -14.23 -16.92
N GLY A 72 3.52 -14.32 -17.99
CA GLY A 72 3.46 -15.39 -19.00
C GLY A 72 2.55 -15.09 -20.19
N GLU A 73 1.74 -14.03 -20.13
CA GLU A 73 0.79 -13.66 -21.19
C GLU A 73 1.20 -12.36 -21.88
N ASP A 74 1.53 -11.30 -21.11
CA ASP A 74 1.94 -10.01 -21.65
C ASP A 74 3.06 -9.34 -20.83
N LEU A 75 3.83 -8.46 -21.48
CA LEU A 75 4.76 -7.54 -20.83
C LEU A 75 4.03 -6.24 -20.49
N THR A 76 3.51 -6.13 -19.27
CA THR A 76 2.74 -4.96 -18.81
C THR A 76 3.20 -4.49 -17.43
N ASN A 77 2.51 -3.52 -16.85
CA ASN A 77 2.59 -3.20 -15.42
C ASN A 77 1.37 -3.72 -14.64
N HIS A 78 0.56 -4.60 -15.24
CA HIS A 78 -0.64 -5.17 -14.66
C HIS A 78 -0.46 -6.64 -14.31
N ILE A 79 -1.14 -7.10 -13.27
CA ILE A 79 -1.31 -8.53 -12.95
C ILE A 79 -2.80 -8.81 -12.99
N LYS A 80 -3.23 -9.67 -13.92
CA LYS A 80 -4.65 -9.92 -14.19
C LYS A 80 -5.06 -11.37 -13.94
N PHE A 81 -6.20 -11.53 -13.27
CA PHE A 81 -7.04 -12.71 -13.32
C PHE A 81 -8.34 -12.35 -14.02
N GLU A 82 -8.69 -13.07 -15.08
CA GLU A 82 -9.92 -12.83 -15.82
C GLU A 82 -10.85 -14.05 -15.71
N ASP A 83 -12.14 -13.78 -15.54
CA ASP A 83 -13.23 -14.76 -15.64
C ASP A 83 -13.07 -16.06 -14.82
N PHE A 84 -12.45 -15.99 -13.64
CA PHE A 84 -12.36 -17.14 -12.73
C PHE A 84 -13.50 -17.16 -11.72
N SER A 85 -13.73 -18.28 -11.05
CA SER A 85 -14.71 -18.40 -9.97
C SER A 85 -14.15 -19.16 -8.79
N LEU A 86 -14.60 -18.80 -7.59
CA LEU A 86 -14.17 -19.41 -6.34
C LEU A 86 -15.37 -20.07 -5.64
N ALA A 87 -15.27 -21.37 -5.39
CA ALA A 87 -16.36 -22.18 -4.88
C ALA A 87 -16.67 -21.93 -3.40
N GLU A 88 -15.66 -21.58 -2.60
CA GLU A 88 -15.81 -21.28 -1.17
C GLU A 88 -14.70 -20.34 -0.69
N ALA A 89 -14.87 -19.81 0.52
CA ALA A 89 -13.91 -18.95 1.18
C ALA A 89 -12.79 -19.70 1.93
N SER A 90 -11.78 -18.94 2.36
CA SER A 90 -10.69 -19.40 3.22
C SER A 90 -10.38 -18.34 4.29
N SER A 91 -9.81 -18.74 5.43
CA SER A 91 -9.60 -17.90 6.61
C SER A 91 -8.12 -17.58 6.81
N VAL A 92 -7.41 -17.22 5.76
CA VAL A 92 -5.94 -17.30 5.79
C VAL A 92 -5.26 -15.98 5.53
N ASP A 93 -4.00 -15.88 5.95
CA ASP A 93 -3.11 -14.75 5.67
C ASP A 93 -2.59 -14.72 4.22
N GLY A 94 -3.15 -15.55 3.34
CA GLY A 94 -2.76 -15.67 1.94
C GLY A 94 -1.55 -16.57 1.69
N ARG A 95 -0.87 -17.12 2.71
CA ARG A 95 0.23 -18.08 2.52
C ARG A 95 -0.27 -19.52 2.46
N ASN A 96 -0.87 -19.98 3.55
CA ASN A 96 -1.45 -21.32 3.66
C ASN A 96 -2.94 -21.22 3.46
N PHE A 97 -3.64 -22.26 2.99
CA PHE A 97 -5.09 -22.23 2.83
C PHE A 97 -5.74 -23.22 3.80
N PHE A 98 -6.73 -22.75 4.56
CA PHE A 98 -7.52 -23.57 5.47
C PHE A 98 -8.98 -23.46 5.08
N LEU A 99 -9.61 -24.62 4.91
CA LEU A 99 -10.97 -24.76 4.40
C LEU A 99 -11.81 -25.50 5.43
N PRO A 100 -13.09 -25.12 5.62
CA PRO A 100 -13.98 -25.86 6.51
C PRO A 100 -14.01 -27.35 6.14
N ALA A 101 -13.77 -28.23 7.11
CA ALA A 101 -13.84 -29.67 6.89
C ALA A 101 -15.30 -30.11 6.63
N THR A 102 -16.25 -29.41 7.25
CA THR A 102 -17.70 -29.57 7.06
C THR A 102 -18.40 -28.22 7.28
N GLY A 103 -19.41 -27.90 6.46
CA GLY A 103 -20.20 -26.67 6.61
C GLY A 103 -19.53 -25.42 6.04
N THR A 104 -19.94 -24.25 6.53
CA THR A 104 -19.46 -22.92 6.11
C THR A 104 -18.85 -22.17 7.30
N PHE A 105 -18.15 -21.06 7.03
CA PHE A 105 -17.67 -20.15 8.06
C PHE A 105 -18.79 -19.67 8.99
N SER A 106 -18.45 -19.53 10.28
CA SER A 106 -19.35 -19.06 11.34
C SER A 106 -18.66 -17.97 12.15
N SER A 107 -19.42 -17.26 12.98
CA SER A 107 -18.89 -16.20 13.84
C SER A 107 -17.89 -16.68 14.90
N THR A 108 -17.74 -17.99 15.10
CA THR A 108 -16.78 -18.60 16.05
C THR A 108 -15.82 -19.53 15.33
N THR A 109 -14.87 -18.97 14.57
CA THR A 109 -13.87 -19.72 13.79
C THR A 109 -13.13 -20.79 14.63
N GLU A 110 -12.80 -20.49 15.90
CA GLU A 110 -12.10 -21.42 16.81
C GLU A 110 -12.90 -22.70 17.14
N LEU A 111 -14.24 -22.66 17.01
CA LEU A 111 -15.12 -23.81 17.27
C LEU A 111 -15.38 -24.63 16.00
N MET A 112 -14.86 -24.19 14.86
CA MET A 112 -15.02 -24.88 13.59
C MET A 112 -13.90 -25.89 13.35
N LYS A 113 -14.17 -26.84 12.46
CA LYS A 113 -13.17 -27.80 11.99
C LYS A 113 -12.67 -27.44 10.61
N PHE A 114 -11.36 -27.55 10.43
CA PHE A 114 -10.65 -27.21 9.20
C PHE A 114 -9.80 -28.35 8.70
N ARG A 115 -9.48 -28.28 7.42
CA ARG A 115 -8.39 -29.03 6.81
C ARG A 115 -7.48 -28.07 6.07
N GLU A 116 -6.23 -28.47 5.92
CA GLU A 116 -5.31 -27.78 5.03
C GLU A 116 -5.75 -27.97 3.57
N GLY A 117 -5.58 -26.91 2.79
CA GLY A 117 -5.80 -26.89 1.36
C GLY A 117 -4.78 -27.77 0.65
N ASN A 118 -5.22 -28.48 -0.39
CA ASN A 118 -4.34 -29.30 -1.22
C ASN A 118 -4.28 -28.75 -2.65
N VAL A 119 -3.45 -29.37 -3.49
CA VAL A 119 -3.27 -28.97 -4.90
C VAL A 119 -4.59 -28.98 -5.68
N GLY A 120 -5.55 -29.84 -5.32
CA GLY A 120 -6.87 -29.92 -5.95
C GLY A 120 -7.81 -28.76 -5.63
N ASP A 121 -7.51 -27.97 -4.59
CA ASP A 121 -8.25 -26.76 -4.20
C ASP A 121 -7.77 -25.51 -4.98
N LYS A 122 -6.54 -25.55 -5.52
CA LYS A 122 -5.95 -24.48 -6.33
C LYS A 122 -6.79 -24.22 -7.57
N ASN A 123 -7.01 -22.94 -7.87
CA ASN A 123 -7.86 -22.42 -8.96
C ASN A 123 -9.33 -22.87 -8.90
N LYS A 124 -9.77 -23.35 -7.74
CA LYS A 124 -11.20 -23.61 -7.44
C LYS A 124 -11.68 -22.86 -6.21
N LYS A 125 -10.80 -22.65 -5.22
CA LYS A 125 -11.14 -22.02 -3.93
C LYS A 125 -10.25 -20.83 -3.61
N TYR A 126 -9.07 -20.81 -4.22
CA TYR A 126 -8.19 -19.65 -4.32
C TYR A 126 -7.57 -19.67 -5.72
N ALA A 127 -7.28 -18.49 -6.27
CA ALA A 127 -6.62 -18.34 -7.56
C ALA A 127 -5.15 -17.94 -7.36
N TYR A 128 -4.29 -18.41 -8.25
CA TYR A 128 -2.85 -18.21 -8.20
C TYR A 128 -2.33 -17.77 -9.56
N LYS A 129 -1.46 -16.76 -9.59
CA LYS A 129 -0.73 -16.35 -10.79
C LYS A 129 0.72 -16.03 -10.42
N ASP A 130 1.64 -16.72 -11.07
CA ASP A 130 3.05 -16.37 -10.98
C ASP A 130 3.35 -15.22 -11.91
N PHE A 131 4.23 -14.34 -11.45
CA PHE A 131 4.76 -13.26 -12.26
C PHE A 131 6.21 -12.99 -11.91
N THR A 132 6.90 -12.38 -12.85
CA THR A 132 8.28 -11.97 -12.70
C THR A 132 8.37 -10.46 -12.85
N LEU A 133 8.95 -9.79 -11.87
CA LEU A 133 9.20 -8.35 -11.88
C LEU A 133 10.63 -8.07 -12.28
N SER A 134 10.85 -7.28 -13.32
CA SER A 134 12.17 -6.76 -13.69
C SER A 134 12.18 -5.24 -13.68
N GLY A 135 13.30 -4.67 -13.24
CA GLY A 135 13.52 -3.24 -13.15
C GLY A 135 14.99 -2.95 -12.84
N GLU A 136 15.29 -1.67 -12.66
CA GLU A 136 16.63 -1.23 -12.30
C GLU A 136 16.97 -1.56 -10.84
N LYS A 137 18.25 -1.39 -10.49
CA LYS A 137 18.71 -1.60 -9.12
C LYS A 137 18.01 -0.61 -8.18
N ASN A 138 17.57 -1.10 -7.03
CA ASN A 138 16.86 -0.33 -5.99
C ASN A 138 15.50 0.23 -6.46
N THR A 139 14.91 -0.32 -7.53
CA THR A 139 13.55 0.04 -7.93
C THR A 139 12.56 -0.42 -6.86
N LYS A 140 11.81 0.54 -6.31
CA LYS A 140 10.70 0.28 -5.39
C LYS A 140 9.43 0.05 -6.20
N VAL A 141 8.70 -1.01 -5.89
CA VAL A 141 7.47 -1.40 -6.59
C VAL A 141 6.29 -1.19 -5.67
N TYR A 142 5.26 -0.50 -6.16
CA TYR A 142 4.08 -0.10 -5.41
C TYR A 142 2.81 -0.59 -6.13
N ILE A 143 1.73 -0.78 -5.37
CA ILE A 143 0.39 -0.99 -5.94
C ILE A 143 -0.21 0.39 -6.23
N LYS A 144 -0.26 0.78 -7.50
CA LYS A 144 -0.82 2.07 -7.92
C LYS A 144 -2.34 2.05 -8.01
N ASN A 145 -2.90 0.92 -8.43
CA ASN A 145 -4.34 0.75 -8.58
C ASN A 145 -4.76 -0.71 -8.47
N TYR A 146 -6.04 -0.92 -8.20
CA TYR A 146 -6.68 -2.21 -8.34
C TYR A 146 -8.10 -2.06 -8.89
N LYS A 147 -8.60 -3.11 -9.52
CA LYS A 147 -10.00 -3.23 -9.91
C LYS A 147 -10.43 -4.69 -9.77
N ILE A 148 -11.43 -4.91 -8.92
CA ILE A 148 -12.03 -6.23 -8.71
C ILE A 148 -13.48 -6.15 -9.19
N VAL A 149 -13.84 -6.99 -10.14
CA VAL A 149 -15.21 -7.10 -10.64
C VAL A 149 -15.76 -8.46 -10.24
N ILE A 150 -16.93 -8.49 -9.60
CA ILE A 150 -17.61 -9.73 -9.22
C ILE A 150 -19.01 -9.76 -9.85
N GLY A 151 -19.32 -10.83 -10.57
CA GLY A 151 -20.56 -11.00 -11.33
C GLY A 151 -20.40 -10.58 -12.79
N GLU A 152 -21.52 -10.57 -13.52
CA GLU A 152 -21.57 -10.24 -14.95
C GLU A 152 -22.74 -9.29 -15.24
N GLY A 153 -22.62 -8.53 -16.35
CA GLY A 153 -23.68 -7.65 -16.83
C GLY A 153 -24.02 -6.52 -15.85
N ALA A 154 -25.31 -6.17 -15.78
CA ALA A 154 -25.80 -5.05 -14.96
C ALA A 154 -25.72 -5.30 -13.45
N GLU A 155 -25.53 -6.56 -13.02
CA GLU A 155 -25.41 -6.93 -11.60
C GLU A 155 -23.96 -7.02 -11.13
N ALA A 156 -22.99 -6.78 -12.02
CA ALA A 156 -21.58 -6.80 -11.68
C ALA A 156 -21.24 -5.67 -10.70
N ILE A 157 -20.54 -6.02 -9.62
CA ILE A 157 -20.07 -5.04 -8.62
C ILE A 157 -18.59 -4.82 -8.85
N THR A 158 -18.18 -3.55 -8.95
CA THR A 158 -16.78 -3.15 -9.09
C THR A 158 -16.25 -2.57 -7.78
N PHE A 159 -15.11 -3.08 -7.32
CA PHE A 159 -14.34 -2.57 -6.19
C PHE A 159 -12.99 -2.04 -6.67
N ASP A 160 -12.76 -0.75 -6.48
CA ASP A 160 -11.57 0.00 -6.92
C ASP A 160 -11.11 1.04 -5.88
N GLY A 161 -11.70 0.99 -4.68
CA GLY A 161 -11.35 1.87 -3.56
C GLY A 161 -11.79 3.32 -3.73
N ALA A 162 -12.40 3.69 -4.85
CA ALA A 162 -12.95 5.01 -5.09
C ALA A 162 -14.43 5.08 -4.63
N PRO A 163 -14.86 6.21 -4.03
CA PRO A 163 -16.27 6.43 -3.80
C PRO A 163 -16.96 6.58 -5.15
N GLU A 164 -18.02 5.81 -5.36
CA GLU A 164 -18.81 5.91 -6.59
C GLU A 164 -19.89 6.98 -6.38
N ILE A 165 -19.81 8.05 -7.17
CA ILE A 165 -20.76 9.17 -7.13
C ILE A 165 -21.51 9.20 -8.45
N LYS A 166 -22.84 9.10 -8.38
CA LYS A 166 -23.68 9.36 -9.54
C LYS A 166 -23.83 10.86 -9.72
N THR A 167 -23.74 11.27 -10.99
CA THR A 167 -23.94 12.65 -11.41
C THR A 167 -25.16 12.77 -12.30
N GLU A 168 -25.73 13.97 -12.38
CA GLU A 168 -26.76 14.26 -13.37
C GLU A 168 -26.25 13.93 -14.79
N ASN A 169 -27.08 13.21 -15.55
CA ASN A 169 -26.78 12.77 -16.92
C ASN A 169 -25.53 11.88 -17.08
N ASN A 170 -25.04 11.27 -15.99
CA ASN A 170 -23.84 10.42 -15.97
C ASN A 170 -22.59 11.09 -16.57
N GLN A 171 -22.45 12.41 -16.41
CA GLN A 171 -21.28 13.16 -16.87
C GLN A 171 -20.21 13.22 -15.77
N PRO A 172 -18.91 13.02 -16.08
CA PRO A 172 -17.84 13.10 -15.07
C PRO A 172 -17.81 14.43 -14.30
N ASP A 173 -18.12 15.53 -15.00
CA ASP A 173 -18.19 16.89 -14.43
C ASP A 173 -19.64 17.34 -14.22
N GLY A 174 -20.59 16.39 -14.10
CA GLY A 174 -21.98 16.65 -13.81
C GLY A 174 -22.23 16.91 -12.32
N LYS A 175 -23.38 17.51 -11.99
CA LYS A 175 -23.76 17.76 -10.60
C LYS A 175 -23.89 16.43 -9.84
N PRO A 176 -23.23 16.24 -8.69
CA PRO A 176 -23.35 15.02 -7.91
C PRO A 176 -24.74 14.92 -7.27
N ILE A 177 -25.34 13.74 -7.33
CA ILE A 177 -26.73 13.49 -6.86
C ILE A 177 -26.85 12.36 -5.85
N GLN A 178 -25.93 11.39 -5.87
CA GLN A 178 -26.01 10.21 -5.00
C GLN A 178 -24.62 9.59 -4.79
N GLN A 179 -24.32 9.21 -3.55
CA GLN A 179 -23.24 8.29 -3.23
C GLN A 179 -23.76 6.86 -3.37
N VAL A 180 -23.06 6.04 -4.16
CA VAL A 180 -23.34 4.60 -4.27
C VAL A 180 -22.58 3.88 -3.16
N ARG A 181 -23.33 3.39 -2.16
CA ARG A 181 -22.78 2.58 -1.08
C ARG A 181 -22.62 1.13 -1.55
N LYS A 182 -21.42 0.59 -1.41
CA LYS A 182 -21.09 -0.77 -1.84
C LYS A 182 -21.03 -1.69 -0.63
N PRO A 183 -21.42 -2.97 -0.75
CA PRO A 183 -21.13 -3.94 0.29
C PRO A 183 -19.62 -4.07 0.48
N GLU A 184 -19.20 -4.65 1.61
CA GLU A 184 -17.79 -4.98 1.82
C GLU A 184 -17.26 -5.93 0.73
N CYS A 185 -16.09 -5.63 0.18
CA CYS A 185 -15.40 -6.51 -0.77
C CYS A 185 -14.99 -7.82 -0.08
N PRO A 186 -15.43 -8.98 -0.58
CA PRO A 186 -15.14 -10.28 0.04
C PRO A 186 -13.76 -10.82 -0.36
N VAL A 187 -13.08 -10.19 -1.32
CA VAL A 187 -11.85 -10.71 -1.92
C VAL A 187 -10.65 -10.22 -1.14
N ARG A 188 -9.66 -11.08 -0.92
CA ARG A 188 -8.33 -10.70 -0.42
C ARG A 188 -7.28 -11.11 -1.43
N ILE A 189 -6.18 -10.37 -1.45
CA ILE A 189 -5.06 -10.61 -2.35
C ILE A 189 -3.79 -10.67 -1.52
N ALA A 190 -2.89 -11.59 -1.83
CA ALA A 190 -1.58 -11.66 -1.22
C ALA A 190 -0.50 -11.74 -2.28
N PHE A 191 0.64 -11.17 -1.94
CA PHE A 191 1.85 -11.17 -2.75
C PHE A 191 2.95 -11.94 -2.01
N ILE A 192 3.52 -12.96 -2.67
CA ILE A 192 4.45 -13.93 -2.06
C ILE A 192 5.70 -14.01 -2.92
N THR A 193 6.89 -13.81 -2.33
CA THR A 193 8.20 -13.96 -3.00
C THR A 193 9.00 -15.13 -2.45
N ASP A 194 8.94 -15.32 -1.14
CA ASP A 194 9.54 -16.45 -0.45
C ASP A 194 8.48 -17.04 0.49
N SER A 195 8.29 -18.36 0.40
CA SER A 195 7.40 -19.11 1.29
C SER A 195 7.74 -18.95 2.79
N SER A 196 8.98 -18.58 3.12
CA SER A 196 9.43 -18.34 4.48
C SER A 196 9.11 -16.92 4.98
N GLU A 197 8.99 -15.93 4.09
CA GLU A 197 8.75 -14.52 4.42
C GLU A 197 7.27 -14.16 4.48
N LYS A 198 6.87 -13.35 5.48
CA LYS A 198 5.46 -13.03 5.72
C LYS A 198 4.80 -12.49 4.43
N PRO A 199 3.67 -13.06 3.98
CA PRO A 199 3.00 -12.58 2.76
C PRO A 199 2.57 -11.12 2.92
N VAL A 200 2.63 -10.37 1.83
CA VAL A 200 2.09 -9.01 1.78
C VAL A 200 0.61 -9.11 1.46
N VAL A 201 -0.23 -9.00 2.49
CA VAL A 201 -1.69 -9.10 2.38
C VAL A 201 -2.29 -7.74 2.07
N PHE A 202 -3.01 -7.69 0.96
CA PHE A 202 -3.77 -6.55 0.47
C PHE A 202 -5.25 -6.75 0.78
N ASP A 203 -5.83 -5.79 1.51
CA ASP A 203 -7.28 -5.73 1.73
C ASP A 203 -7.92 -4.66 0.84
N PRO A 204 -8.67 -5.06 -0.21
CA PRO A 204 -9.38 -4.15 -1.09
C PRO A 204 -10.53 -3.39 -0.41
N THR A 205 -10.91 -3.75 0.82
CA THR A 205 -11.95 -3.05 1.61
C THR A 205 -11.37 -1.89 2.41
N ALA A 206 -10.08 -1.95 2.72
CA ALA A 206 -9.44 -1.03 3.62
C ALA A 206 -8.78 0.10 2.84
N ILE A 207 -9.46 1.25 2.79
CA ILE A 207 -8.90 2.45 2.18
C ILE A 207 -7.79 3.03 3.07
N VAL A 208 -7.85 2.88 4.41
CA VAL A 208 -6.75 3.21 5.36
C VAL A 208 -6.46 2.12 6.38
N THR A 209 -5.23 2.11 6.92
CA THR A 209 -4.73 1.07 7.83
C THR A 209 -5.40 1.05 9.18
N GLN A 210 -5.80 2.21 9.72
CA GLN A 210 -6.53 2.29 10.99
C GLN A 210 -7.88 1.58 10.93
N HIS A 211 -8.34 1.29 9.71
CA HIS A 211 -9.56 0.59 9.43
C HIS A 211 -9.34 -0.60 8.51
N ALA A 212 -8.08 -1.03 8.34
CA ALA A 212 -7.77 -2.36 7.86
C ALA A 212 -8.20 -3.33 8.95
N LYS A 213 -9.01 -4.31 8.56
CA LYS A 213 -9.52 -5.27 9.51
C LYS A 213 -8.42 -6.29 9.82
N ASP A 214 -8.28 -6.56 11.10
CA ASP A 214 -7.55 -7.71 11.59
C ASP A 214 -8.45 -8.93 11.52
N TYR A 215 -7.94 -10.02 10.96
CA TYR A 215 -8.68 -11.26 10.80
C TYR A 215 -8.11 -12.33 11.72
N ASN A 216 -8.98 -13.06 12.42
CA ASN A 216 -8.58 -14.24 13.19
C ASN A 216 -8.38 -15.42 12.23
N ALA A 217 -7.30 -15.35 11.47
CA ALA A 217 -6.96 -16.34 10.46
C ALA A 217 -6.61 -17.68 11.11
N VAL A 218 -7.04 -18.79 10.50
CA VAL A 218 -6.55 -20.11 10.91
C VAL A 218 -5.08 -20.21 10.53
N ASN A 219 -4.23 -20.40 11.54
CA ASN A 219 -2.79 -20.55 11.36
C ASN A 219 -2.39 -22.04 11.33
N PHE A 220 -3.16 -22.89 12.01
CA PHE A 220 -2.91 -24.32 12.08
C PHE A 220 -4.22 -25.08 12.29
N ALA A 221 -4.31 -26.30 11.74
CA ALA A 221 -5.36 -27.27 12.02
C ALA A 221 -4.73 -28.61 12.40
N ASP A 222 -5.15 -29.19 13.52
CA ASP A 222 -4.66 -30.50 13.96
C ASP A 222 -5.29 -31.67 13.17
N ASP A 223 -4.84 -32.91 13.42
CA ASP A 223 -5.36 -34.12 12.76
C ASP A 223 -6.86 -34.36 13.00
N SER A 224 -7.45 -33.74 14.03
CA SER A 224 -8.88 -33.79 14.34
C SER A 224 -9.67 -32.62 13.72
N GLY A 225 -8.96 -31.73 13.02
CA GLY A 225 -9.45 -30.53 12.35
C GLY A 225 -9.59 -29.31 13.26
N ASN A 226 -9.17 -29.35 14.53
CA ASN A 226 -9.33 -28.20 15.43
C ASN A 226 -8.39 -27.07 15.02
N ALA A 227 -8.92 -25.85 14.91
CA ALA A 227 -8.14 -24.69 14.52
C ALA A 227 -7.43 -24.01 15.70
N LEU A 228 -6.19 -23.60 15.45
CA LEU A 228 -5.54 -22.52 16.18
C LEU A 228 -5.52 -21.29 15.29
N THR A 229 -6.10 -20.20 15.78
CA THR A 229 -6.18 -18.93 15.06
C THR A 229 -5.01 -18.02 15.46
N ALA A 230 -4.62 -17.15 14.52
CA ALA A 230 -3.70 -16.05 14.76
C ALA A 230 -4.20 -14.80 14.04
N VAL A 231 -3.89 -13.63 14.60
CA VAL A 231 -4.29 -12.36 13.98
C VAL A 231 -3.46 -12.13 12.71
N SER A 232 -4.14 -12.04 11.58
CA SER A 232 -3.61 -11.61 10.31
C SER A 232 -4.01 -10.15 10.06
N THR A 233 -3.02 -9.27 10.04
CA THR A 233 -3.19 -7.85 9.73
C THR A 233 -2.96 -7.63 8.25
N ALA A 234 -4.00 -7.16 7.56
CA ALA A 234 -3.89 -6.73 6.18
C ALA A 234 -3.39 -5.29 6.07
N THR A 235 -2.71 -4.98 4.96
CA THR A 235 -2.26 -3.64 4.66
C THR A 235 -3.27 -2.96 3.74
N ALA A 236 -3.73 -1.78 4.15
CA ALA A 236 -4.65 -0.96 3.37
C ALA A 236 -4.02 -0.43 2.08
N PHE A 237 -4.83 -0.19 1.06
CA PHE A 237 -4.38 0.31 -0.24
C PHE A 237 -3.58 1.63 -0.14
N SER A 238 -4.05 2.58 0.66
CA SER A 238 -3.38 3.89 0.83
C SER A 238 -1.94 3.81 1.31
N LYS A 239 -1.55 2.73 2.02
CA LYS A 239 -0.17 2.58 2.47
C LYS A 239 0.82 2.35 1.35
N TYR A 240 0.40 1.68 0.29
CA TYR A 240 1.31 1.29 -0.79
C TYR A 240 1.73 2.49 -1.63
N TYR A 241 0.77 3.28 -2.10
CA TYR A 241 1.04 4.34 -3.07
C TYR A 241 0.67 5.75 -2.57
N PHE A 242 0.18 5.91 -1.34
CA PHE A 242 -0.29 7.23 -0.88
C PHE A 242 0.16 7.63 0.53
N ASN A 243 1.04 6.84 1.16
CA ASN A 243 1.59 7.17 2.48
C ASN A 243 2.46 8.44 2.42
N TYR A 244 2.17 9.40 3.31
CA TYR A 244 2.83 10.71 3.38
C TYR A 244 4.36 10.64 3.55
N VAL A 245 4.90 9.61 4.20
CA VAL A 245 6.35 9.53 4.49
C VAL A 245 7.12 8.98 3.29
N THR A 246 6.72 7.81 2.83
CA THR A 246 7.11 7.13 1.58
C THR A 246 6.05 6.05 1.39
N GLY A 247 5.52 5.84 0.18
CA GLY A 247 4.76 4.63 -0.10
C GLY A 247 5.47 3.40 0.49
N GLU A 248 4.73 2.43 1.00
CA GLU A 248 5.27 1.13 1.44
C GLU A 248 5.39 0.24 0.20
N PRO A 249 6.60 0.03 -0.36
CA PRO A 249 6.72 -0.80 -1.56
C PRO A 249 6.39 -2.25 -1.22
N ILE A 250 5.67 -2.93 -2.11
CA ILE A 250 5.47 -4.37 -2.03
C ILE A 250 6.80 -5.11 -2.22
N TYR A 251 7.71 -4.56 -3.03
CA TYR A 251 9.04 -5.12 -3.29
C TYR A 251 10.09 -4.03 -3.52
N THR A 252 11.34 -4.32 -3.17
CA THR A 252 12.50 -3.56 -3.64
C THR A 252 13.38 -4.48 -4.48
N LEU A 253 13.58 -4.13 -5.75
CA LEU A 253 14.38 -4.91 -6.69
C LEU A 253 15.88 -4.67 -6.40
N ASN A 254 16.52 -5.62 -5.71
CA ASN A 254 17.94 -5.57 -5.34
C ASN A 254 18.83 -6.34 -6.36
N ASP A 255 20.14 -6.50 -6.09
CA ASP A 255 21.20 -6.99 -7.00
C ASP A 255 21.08 -8.45 -7.51
N SER A 256 19.89 -8.91 -7.84
CA SER A 256 19.64 -10.01 -8.78
C SER A 256 18.43 -9.63 -9.62
N ARG A 257 18.70 -9.29 -10.89
CA ARG A 257 17.69 -8.97 -11.90
C ARG A 257 16.60 -10.04 -11.84
N THR A 258 15.36 -9.60 -11.76
CA THR A 258 14.13 -10.38 -11.60
C THR A 258 13.78 -10.89 -10.20
N VAL A 259 12.66 -10.38 -9.66
CA VAL A 259 11.94 -10.96 -8.52
C VAL A 259 10.87 -11.89 -9.07
N LYS A 260 10.86 -13.15 -8.64
CA LYS A 260 9.76 -14.07 -8.88
C LYS A 260 8.78 -13.95 -7.74
N ALA A 261 7.53 -13.71 -8.07
CA ALA A 261 6.47 -13.52 -7.10
C ALA A 261 5.21 -14.25 -7.56
N THR A 262 4.35 -14.49 -6.60
CA THR A 262 3.04 -15.10 -6.81
C THR A 262 1.99 -14.15 -6.25
N MET A 263 0.97 -13.84 -7.05
CA MET A 263 -0.25 -13.21 -6.59
C MET A 263 -1.28 -14.28 -6.31
N VAL A 264 -1.88 -14.24 -5.12
CA VAL A 264 -2.91 -15.19 -4.69
C VAL A 264 -4.18 -14.44 -4.33
N VAL A 265 -5.32 -14.94 -4.77
CA VAL A 265 -6.63 -14.31 -4.56
C VAL A 265 -7.60 -15.31 -3.95
N TRP A 266 -8.30 -14.93 -2.89
CA TRP A 266 -9.32 -15.78 -2.26
C TRP A 266 -10.52 -14.97 -1.75
N LEU A 267 -11.63 -15.66 -1.50
CA LEU A 267 -12.75 -15.11 -0.74
C LEU A 267 -12.45 -15.24 0.76
N GLU A 268 -12.55 -14.16 1.52
CA GLU A 268 -12.21 -14.17 2.95
C GLU A 268 -13.36 -14.68 3.81
N GLY A 269 -13.09 -15.79 4.52
CA GLY A 269 -14.10 -16.56 5.23
C GLY A 269 -14.42 -16.06 6.63
N THR A 270 -13.49 -15.35 7.28
CA THR A 270 -13.75 -14.75 8.61
C THR A 270 -14.44 -13.40 8.54
N GLY A 271 -14.48 -12.81 7.34
CA GLY A 271 -15.22 -11.59 7.04
C GLY A 271 -16.69 -11.85 6.72
N ASN A 272 -17.48 -10.78 6.66
CA ASN A 272 -18.88 -10.85 6.27
C ASN A 272 -19.00 -10.97 4.75
N ASN A 273 -20.07 -11.63 4.29
CA ASN A 273 -20.59 -11.60 2.91
C ASN A 273 -19.95 -12.50 1.84
N TRP A 274 -18.97 -13.35 2.14
CA TRP A 274 -18.32 -14.14 1.09
C TRP A 274 -19.30 -15.10 0.35
N GLU A 275 -20.32 -15.61 1.05
CA GLU A 275 -21.25 -16.63 0.56
C GLU A 275 -22.01 -16.16 -0.68
N LYS A 276 -22.37 -14.87 -0.73
CA LYS A 276 -23.14 -14.30 -1.85
C LYS A 276 -22.30 -14.14 -3.14
N TYR A 277 -21.01 -14.39 -3.05
CA TYR A 277 -20.06 -14.27 -4.16
C TYR A 277 -19.43 -15.61 -4.56
N ALA A 278 -19.65 -16.67 -3.78
CA ALA A 278 -19.23 -18.02 -4.13
C ALA A 278 -19.81 -18.43 -5.50
N GLY A 279 -18.96 -19.00 -6.36
CA GLY A 279 -19.31 -19.45 -7.71
C GLY A 279 -19.56 -18.33 -8.74
N LYS A 280 -19.57 -17.05 -8.34
CA LYS A 280 -19.67 -15.95 -9.30
C LYS A 280 -18.36 -15.78 -10.06
N LYS A 281 -18.43 -15.22 -11.27
CA LYS A 281 -17.24 -14.79 -12.01
C LYS A 281 -16.58 -13.63 -11.29
N ILE A 282 -15.26 -13.69 -11.21
CA ILE A 282 -14.40 -12.69 -10.59
C ILE A 282 -13.34 -12.32 -11.63
N SER A 283 -13.09 -11.03 -11.76
CA SER A 283 -11.92 -10.50 -12.45
C SER A 283 -11.15 -9.61 -11.49
N VAL A 284 -9.83 -9.73 -11.48
CA VAL A 284 -8.92 -8.93 -10.64
C VAL A 284 -7.86 -8.35 -11.54
N ASP A 285 -7.69 -7.04 -11.48
CA ASP A 285 -6.63 -6.31 -12.15
C ASP A 285 -5.88 -5.49 -11.10
N VAL A 286 -4.57 -5.73 -10.95
CA VAL A 286 -3.69 -4.94 -10.08
C VAL A 286 -2.65 -4.24 -10.93
N GLU A 287 -2.59 -2.91 -10.85
CA GLU A 287 -1.61 -2.07 -11.54
C GLU A 287 -0.44 -1.76 -10.60
N LEU A 288 0.77 -2.07 -11.04
CA LEU A 288 2.01 -1.79 -10.33
C LEU A 288 2.71 -0.56 -10.92
N GLU A 289 3.49 0.11 -10.08
CA GLU A 289 4.26 1.28 -10.50
C GLU A 289 5.53 1.50 -9.66
N SER A 290 6.49 2.22 -10.23
CA SER A 290 7.79 2.51 -9.62
C SER A 290 8.26 3.96 -9.74
N ASN A 291 7.48 4.86 -10.36
CA ASN A 291 7.84 6.26 -10.63
C ASN A 291 7.50 7.24 -9.50
N TRP A 292 7.69 6.86 -8.24
CA TRP A 292 7.36 7.72 -7.07
C TRP A 292 7.95 9.14 -7.15
N SER A 293 9.11 9.31 -7.80
CA SER A 293 9.74 10.60 -8.04
C SER A 293 8.91 11.60 -8.88
N GLU A 294 7.90 11.10 -9.59
CA GLU A 294 6.97 11.89 -10.40
C GLU A 294 5.75 12.38 -9.59
N MET A 295 5.74 12.15 -8.27
CA MET A 295 4.69 12.58 -7.38
C MET A 295 4.90 14.00 -6.81
N GLU A 296 3.78 14.70 -6.79
CA GLU A 296 3.35 15.96 -6.19
C GLU A 296 2.71 15.89 -4.80
N TYR A 297 3.16 16.61 -3.76
CA TYR A 297 2.34 16.71 -2.54
C TYR A 297 1.25 17.76 -2.68
N VAL A 298 0.01 17.37 -2.40
CA VAL A 298 -1.14 18.25 -2.23
C VAL A 298 -1.55 18.28 -0.78
N TYR A 299 -1.85 19.48 -0.31
CA TYR A 299 -2.30 19.79 1.03
C TYR A 299 -3.75 20.24 1.02
N PHE A 300 -4.51 19.77 2.01
CA PHE A 300 -5.86 20.22 2.29
C PHE A 300 -5.85 20.89 3.68
N ASN A 301 -6.20 22.17 3.74
CA ASN A 301 -6.26 22.94 4.97
C ASN A 301 -7.73 23.27 5.29
N ASP A 302 -8.24 22.76 6.40
CA ASP A 302 -9.60 23.00 6.85
C ASP A 302 -9.67 24.28 7.68
N GLN A 303 -10.18 25.33 7.06
CA GLN A 303 -10.54 26.59 7.70
C GLN A 303 -12.01 26.91 7.47
N THR A 304 -12.85 25.87 7.43
CA THR A 304 -14.28 26.03 7.18
C THR A 304 -14.93 26.84 8.29
N LEU A 305 -15.71 27.85 7.91
CA LEU A 305 -16.68 28.50 8.79
C LEU A 305 -17.97 27.70 8.83
N ASN A 306 -18.78 27.89 9.86
CA ASN A 306 -20.11 27.32 9.92
C ASN A 306 -21.03 27.91 8.83
N ASP A 307 -22.11 27.18 8.55
CA ASP A 307 -23.09 27.61 7.55
C ASP A 307 -24.06 28.68 8.10
N ASP A 308 -24.29 28.67 9.41
CA ASP A 308 -25.27 29.54 10.09
C ASP A 308 -24.62 30.72 10.83
N ASP A 309 -23.31 30.67 11.06
CA ASP A 309 -22.51 31.76 11.61
C ASP A 309 -21.12 31.81 10.98
N ASP A 310 -20.40 32.92 11.15
CA ASP A 310 -19.03 33.09 10.64
C ASP A 310 -17.96 32.54 11.62
N GLY A 311 -18.35 31.68 12.57
CA GLY A 311 -17.45 31.01 13.49
C GLY A 311 -16.66 29.88 12.81
N LEU A 312 -15.42 29.65 13.27
CA LEU A 312 -14.60 28.56 12.78
C LEU A 312 -15.25 27.20 13.14
N GLY A 313 -15.53 26.43 12.10
CA GLY A 313 -16.24 25.16 12.18
C GLY A 313 -15.34 23.93 12.01
N GLN A 314 -14.21 24.02 11.30
CA GLN A 314 -13.19 22.96 11.10
C GLN A 314 -13.80 21.54 11.02
N TRP A 315 -14.63 21.34 10.00
CA TRP A 315 -15.56 20.22 9.89
C TRP A 315 -14.90 18.85 9.86
N VAL A 316 -13.72 18.71 9.25
CA VAL A 316 -13.07 17.39 9.10
C VAL A 316 -12.66 16.82 10.46
N ASP A 317 -12.24 17.66 11.40
CA ASP A 317 -11.86 17.21 12.75
C ASP A 317 -13.07 16.88 13.63
N LYS A 318 -14.30 17.16 13.17
CA LYS A 318 -15.52 16.73 13.86
C LYS A 318 -15.75 15.25 13.61
N ALA A 319 -15.99 14.53 14.70
CA ALA A 319 -16.45 13.15 14.64
C ALA A 319 -17.78 13.03 13.86
N ASP A 320 -18.03 11.82 13.37
CA ASP A 320 -19.30 11.42 12.80
C ASP A 320 -20.37 11.19 13.89
N ASP A 321 -21.57 10.76 13.50
CA ASP A 321 -22.69 10.61 14.43
C ASP A 321 -22.46 9.44 15.41
N ASN A 322 -21.55 8.52 15.08
CA ASN A 322 -21.10 7.41 15.94
C ASN A 322 -19.88 7.78 16.80
N GLY A 323 -19.43 9.04 16.79
CA GLY A 323 -18.27 9.51 17.54
C GLY A 323 -16.93 9.04 16.98
N GLN A 324 -16.88 8.54 15.75
CA GLN A 324 -15.64 8.16 15.06
C GLN A 324 -15.05 9.34 14.28
N PRO A 325 -13.72 9.47 14.20
CA PRO A 325 -13.09 10.54 13.42
C PRO A 325 -13.41 10.41 11.92
N CYS A 326 -13.67 11.53 11.27
CA CYS A 326 -13.74 11.59 9.81
C CYS A 326 -12.34 11.65 9.19
N LEU A 327 -12.24 11.23 7.93
CA LEU A 327 -11.03 11.26 7.11
C LEU A 327 -11.19 12.29 5.98
N VAL A 328 -10.05 12.73 5.42
CA VAL A 328 -10.03 13.45 4.14
C VAL A 328 -9.75 12.45 3.03
N LEU A 329 -10.75 12.19 2.21
CA LEU A 329 -10.62 11.42 0.97
C LEU A 329 -10.47 12.40 -0.19
N MET A 330 -9.37 12.33 -0.91
CA MET A 330 -9.14 13.10 -2.13
C MET A 330 -9.34 12.20 -3.34
N SER A 331 -10.16 12.60 -4.30
CA SER A 331 -10.25 11.94 -5.60
C SER A 331 -9.67 12.82 -6.71
N TYR A 332 -9.03 12.21 -7.70
CA TYR A 332 -8.57 12.90 -8.91
C TYR A 332 -8.83 12.07 -10.16
N THR A 333 -8.96 12.74 -11.31
CA THR A 333 -9.02 12.05 -12.60
C THR A 333 -7.61 11.82 -13.13
N ASP A 334 -7.24 10.56 -13.35
CA ASP A 334 -5.97 10.22 -13.96
C ASP A 334 -5.89 10.79 -15.39
N PRO A 335 -4.87 11.60 -15.71
CA PRO A 335 -4.82 12.31 -16.98
C PRO A 335 -4.61 11.38 -18.18
N ASN A 336 -4.03 10.19 -17.96
CA ASN A 336 -3.73 9.22 -19.01
C ASN A 336 -4.91 8.28 -19.25
N THR A 337 -5.44 7.70 -18.18
CA THR A 337 -6.50 6.66 -18.25
C THR A 337 -7.92 7.22 -18.15
N LYS A 338 -8.07 8.46 -17.67
CA LYS A 338 -9.37 9.09 -17.33
C LYS A 338 -10.14 8.38 -16.21
N ALA A 339 -9.53 7.39 -15.56
CA ALA A 339 -10.13 6.74 -14.40
C ALA A 339 -10.09 7.69 -13.19
N ILE A 340 -11.14 7.66 -12.37
CA ILE A 340 -11.15 8.33 -11.08
C ILE A 340 -10.31 7.50 -10.11
N LYS A 341 -9.35 8.15 -9.47
CA LYS A 341 -8.48 7.58 -8.43
C LYS A 341 -8.81 8.25 -7.12
N SER A 342 -8.66 7.52 -6.02
CA SER A 342 -8.92 8.06 -4.69
C SER A 342 -7.79 7.76 -3.73
N VAL A 343 -7.56 8.71 -2.84
CA VAL A 343 -6.43 8.77 -1.93
C VAL A 343 -6.91 9.27 -0.60
N ILE A 344 -6.54 8.61 0.49
CA ILE A 344 -6.77 9.18 1.82
C ILE A 344 -5.57 10.06 2.15
N MET A 345 -5.85 11.27 2.63
CA MET A 345 -4.83 12.22 3.03
C MET A 345 -4.46 12.02 4.50
N ASP A 346 -3.16 12.01 4.78
CA ASP A 346 -2.62 11.89 6.13
C ASP A 346 -2.68 13.24 6.85
N LYS A 347 -3.00 13.22 8.14
CA LYS A 347 -2.99 14.44 8.97
C LYS A 347 -1.54 14.88 9.21
N LYS A 348 -1.15 16.05 8.70
CA LYS A 348 0.19 16.64 8.88
C LYS A 348 0.30 17.43 10.17
N GLN A 349 -0.73 18.22 10.47
CA GLN A 349 -0.85 19.03 11.68
C GLN A 349 -2.33 19.31 11.94
N ALA A 350 -2.63 20.11 12.97
CA ALA A 350 -4.01 20.54 13.25
C ALA A 350 -4.65 21.12 11.98
N HIS A 351 -5.81 20.57 11.61
CA HIS A 351 -6.62 21.00 10.47
C HIS A 351 -5.92 20.95 9.10
N MET A 352 -4.83 20.19 8.96
CA MET A 352 -4.12 20.09 7.68
C MET A 352 -3.79 18.64 7.35
N TRP A 353 -4.16 18.24 6.14
CA TRP A 353 -3.92 16.92 5.57
C TRP A 353 -3.09 17.00 4.31
N VAL A 354 -2.46 15.90 3.94
CA VAL A 354 -1.51 15.84 2.85
C VAL A 354 -1.52 14.48 2.18
N ALA A 355 -1.41 14.46 0.86
CA ALA A 355 -1.26 13.25 0.08
C ALA A 355 -0.43 13.52 -1.19
N PRO A 356 0.30 12.51 -1.70
CA PRO A 356 0.94 12.60 -2.99
C PRO A 356 -0.06 12.35 -4.13
N ILE A 357 0.08 13.08 -5.25
CA ILE A 357 -0.61 12.86 -6.53
C ILE A 357 0.39 12.97 -7.69
N PRO A 358 0.12 12.37 -8.86
CA PRO A 358 0.98 12.57 -10.03
C PRO A 358 1.08 14.06 -10.43
N LYS A 359 2.28 14.55 -10.73
CA LYS A 359 2.56 15.96 -11.07
C LYS A 359 1.69 16.55 -12.19
N ASN A 360 1.24 15.72 -13.11
CA ASN A 360 0.43 16.11 -14.27
C ASN A 360 -1.08 16.21 -13.96
N VAL A 361 -1.52 15.83 -12.76
CA VAL A 361 -2.90 16.02 -12.30
C VAL A 361 -3.10 17.49 -11.93
N VAL A 362 -3.90 18.24 -12.70
CA VAL A 362 -4.08 19.70 -12.50
C VAL A 362 -5.54 20.14 -12.38
N THR A 363 -6.50 19.29 -12.68
CA THR A 363 -7.95 19.58 -12.68
C THR A 363 -8.72 18.38 -12.14
N ASN A 364 -10.02 18.55 -11.90
CA ASN A 364 -10.93 17.47 -11.47
C ASN A 364 -10.44 16.76 -10.20
N ILE A 365 -9.95 17.56 -9.25
CA ILE A 365 -9.60 17.13 -7.90
C ILE A 365 -10.79 17.44 -6.99
N SER A 366 -11.16 16.49 -6.14
CA SER A 366 -12.18 16.69 -5.12
C SER A 366 -11.69 16.19 -3.77
N PHE A 367 -12.15 16.82 -2.70
CA PHE A 367 -11.87 16.45 -1.32
C PHE A 367 -13.19 16.16 -0.61
N TYR A 368 -13.22 15.11 0.19
CA TYR A 368 -14.42 14.66 0.89
C TYR A 368 -14.11 14.50 2.37
N ARG A 369 -15.01 15.02 3.21
CA ARG A 369 -15.12 14.59 4.60
C ARG A 369 -15.85 13.26 4.61
N TYR A 370 -15.10 12.18 4.80
CA TYR A 370 -15.61 10.82 4.71
C TYR A 370 -15.62 10.15 6.09
N SER A 371 -16.77 9.58 6.48
CA SER A 371 -16.86 8.63 7.59
C SER A 371 -16.79 7.21 7.04
N GLN A 372 -15.82 6.45 7.53
CA GLN A 372 -15.75 5.03 7.24
C GLN A 372 -16.76 4.21 8.06
N SER A 373 -17.10 4.65 9.28
CA SER A 373 -18.04 3.91 10.14
C SER A 373 -19.45 3.88 9.53
N GLU A 374 -19.82 4.96 8.86
CA GLU A 374 -21.12 5.15 8.21
C GLU A 374 -21.08 4.95 6.69
N ASP A 375 -19.91 4.67 6.11
CA ASP A 375 -19.66 4.70 4.66
C ASP A 375 -20.33 5.90 3.97
N THR A 376 -20.07 7.10 4.50
CA THR A 376 -20.82 8.31 4.12
C THR A 376 -19.90 9.53 3.97
N ILE A 377 -20.09 10.24 2.86
CA ILE A 377 -19.51 11.56 2.63
C ILE A 377 -20.45 12.60 3.24
N PHE A 378 -19.94 13.42 4.15
CA PHE A 378 -20.71 14.50 4.77
C PHE A 378 -20.58 15.83 4.04
N ASN A 379 -19.40 16.08 3.46
CA ASN A 379 -19.10 17.34 2.77
C ASN A 379 -18.11 17.08 1.63
N ALA A 380 -18.24 17.84 0.55
CA ALA A 380 -17.39 17.73 -0.62
C ALA A 380 -16.90 19.10 -1.12
N TRP A 381 -15.61 19.19 -1.45
CA TRP A 381 -15.00 20.34 -2.12
C TRP A 381 -14.52 19.89 -3.49
N HIS A 382 -14.94 20.58 -4.54
CA HIS A 382 -14.65 20.19 -5.92
C HIS A 382 -13.86 21.28 -6.66
N THR A 383 -13.05 20.87 -7.62
CA THR A 383 -12.29 21.77 -8.51
C THR A 383 -12.55 21.46 -9.99
N ASN A 384 -13.78 21.04 -10.33
CA ASN A 384 -14.16 20.71 -11.71
C ASN A 384 -14.65 21.94 -12.48
N ALA A 385 -14.74 21.84 -13.81
CA ALA A 385 -15.07 22.96 -14.69
C ALA A 385 -16.45 23.62 -14.42
N ASN A 386 -17.41 22.85 -13.88
CA ASN A 386 -18.80 23.28 -13.65
C ASN A 386 -19.09 23.50 -12.16
N VAL A 387 -18.07 23.57 -11.30
CA VAL A 387 -18.27 23.56 -9.84
C VAL A 387 -19.17 24.71 -9.38
N LYS A 388 -19.10 25.87 -10.03
CA LYS A 388 -19.90 27.04 -9.70
C LYS A 388 -21.40 26.83 -9.98
N GLU A 389 -21.72 26.17 -11.08
CA GLU A 389 -23.09 25.87 -11.49
C GLU A 389 -23.71 24.79 -10.59
N GLN A 390 -22.88 23.94 -10.01
CA GLN A 390 -23.27 22.84 -9.12
C GLN A 390 -23.53 23.27 -7.67
N THR A 391 -23.12 24.48 -7.27
CA THR A 391 -23.29 24.95 -5.88
C THR A 391 -24.73 25.32 -5.55
N SER A 392 -25.07 25.30 -4.27
CA SER A 392 -26.34 25.82 -3.77
C SER A 392 -26.47 27.34 -4.03
N ASP A 393 -27.70 27.85 -3.98
CA ASP A 393 -27.95 29.29 -4.15
C ASP A 393 -27.33 30.11 -3.02
N LYS A 394 -27.32 29.59 -1.78
CA LYS A 394 -26.64 30.22 -0.63
C LYS A 394 -25.14 30.36 -0.87
N VAL A 395 -24.50 29.35 -1.46
CA VAL A 395 -23.08 29.44 -1.86
C VAL A 395 -22.87 30.46 -2.97
N LYS A 396 -23.76 30.52 -3.97
CA LYS A 396 -23.71 31.55 -5.03
C LYS A 396 -23.81 32.96 -4.45
N GLU A 397 -24.64 33.17 -3.44
CA GLU A 397 -24.74 34.43 -2.72
C GLU A 397 -23.45 34.77 -1.97
N TRP A 398 -22.86 33.80 -1.25
CA TRP A 398 -21.60 34.02 -0.54
C TRP A 398 -20.46 34.46 -1.45
N ILE A 399 -20.29 33.79 -2.61
CA ILE A 399 -19.24 34.14 -3.57
C ILE A 399 -19.52 35.44 -4.36
N ALA A 400 -20.80 35.85 -4.46
CA ALA A 400 -21.19 37.10 -5.09
C ALA A 400 -21.11 38.31 -4.15
N SER A 401 -21.29 38.09 -2.84
CA SER A 401 -21.30 39.13 -1.81
C SER A 401 -19.92 39.77 -1.61
N THR A 402 -19.89 41.04 -1.18
CA THR A 402 -18.64 41.75 -0.85
C THR A 402 -18.05 41.20 0.45
N GLY A 403 -16.93 40.49 0.40
CA GLY A 403 -16.29 39.94 1.61
C GLY A 403 -15.13 38.96 1.34
N ILE A 404 -14.82 38.14 2.34
CA ILE A 404 -13.68 37.18 2.38
C ILE A 404 -13.76 36.04 1.34
N PHE A 405 -14.93 35.80 0.74
CA PHE A 405 -15.19 34.74 -0.26
C PHE A 405 -15.41 35.28 -1.68
N LYS A 406 -15.09 36.57 -1.91
CA LYS A 406 -15.34 37.25 -3.19
C LYS A 406 -14.32 36.86 -4.27
N GLN A 407 -14.21 35.56 -4.54
CA GLN A 407 -13.37 34.98 -5.58
C GLN A 407 -14.13 33.82 -6.25
N PRO A 408 -14.03 33.68 -7.58
CA PRO A 408 -14.60 32.52 -8.26
C PRO A 408 -13.95 31.24 -7.73
N LEU A 409 -14.73 30.16 -7.61
CA LEU A 409 -14.17 28.85 -7.30
C LEU A 409 -13.20 28.44 -8.40
N GLU A 410 -12.01 27.99 -8.01
CA GLU A 410 -10.96 27.61 -8.94
C GLU A 410 -11.16 26.18 -9.44
N THR A 411 -11.07 26.01 -10.76
CA THR A 411 -11.27 24.73 -11.46
C THR A 411 -9.94 24.03 -11.77
N SER A 412 -8.82 24.64 -11.39
CA SER A 412 -7.50 24.09 -11.57
C SER A 412 -6.58 24.57 -10.46
N ARG A 413 -5.66 23.71 -10.05
CA ARG A 413 -4.52 24.08 -9.21
C ARG A 413 -3.40 24.78 -9.98
N ARG A 414 -3.50 24.86 -11.31
CA ARG A 414 -2.52 25.56 -12.13
C ARG A 414 -2.99 26.99 -12.37
N SER A 415 -2.19 27.94 -11.93
CA SER A 415 -2.42 29.36 -12.18
C SER A 415 -2.29 29.71 -13.67
N THR A 416 -2.74 30.91 -14.03
CA THR A 416 -2.57 31.47 -15.38
C THR A 416 -1.11 31.73 -15.75
N ASP A 417 -0.23 31.95 -14.77
CA ASP A 417 1.23 32.13 -14.98
C ASP A 417 2.00 30.79 -15.09
N GLY A 418 1.31 29.67 -14.93
CA GLY A 418 1.87 28.33 -15.08
C GLY A 418 2.39 27.69 -13.78
N THR A 419 2.33 28.42 -12.65
CA THR A 419 2.62 27.91 -11.30
C THR A 419 1.61 26.84 -10.89
N THR A 420 2.10 25.73 -10.32
CA THR A 420 1.24 24.68 -9.77
C THR A 420 1.09 24.88 -8.27
N TYR A 421 -0.12 25.17 -7.83
CA TYR A 421 -0.48 25.26 -6.43
C TYR A 421 -0.60 23.86 -5.80
N THR A 422 -0.17 23.77 -4.54
CA THR A 422 -0.18 22.53 -3.77
C THR A 422 -1.12 22.60 -2.57
N MET A 423 -1.53 23.79 -2.13
CA MET A 423 -2.41 23.96 -0.98
C MET A 423 -3.83 24.30 -1.41
N TYR A 424 -4.81 23.48 -1.01
CA TYR A 424 -6.23 23.77 -1.10
C TYR A 424 -6.76 24.14 0.29
N THR A 425 -7.39 25.30 0.43
CA THR A 425 -7.96 25.76 1.70
C THR A 425 -9.49 25.74 1.63
N ALA A 426 -10.11 24.91 2.45
CA ALA A 426 -11.55 24.89 2.65
C ALA A 426 -11.97 26.07 3.52
N LYS A 427 -13.01 26.79 3.12
CA LYS A 427 -13.39 28.09 3.70
C LYS A 427 -14.82 28.15 4.20
N ARG A 428 -15.74 27.42 3.59
CA ARG A 428 -17.14 27.35 4.03
C ARG A 428 -17.80 26.07 3.54
N GLY A 429 -18.96 25.76 4.09
CA GLY A 429 -19.77 24.65 3.65
C GLY A 429 -20.50 24.83 2.33
N ASN A 430 -21.47 23.96 2.12
CA ASN A 430 -22.34 23.93 0.94
C ASN A 430 -23.66 24.69 1.15
N GLY A 431 -23.89 25.26 2.34
CA GLY A 431 -25.03 26.12 2.63
C GLY A 431 -26.32 25.38 3.00
N TYR A 432 -26.28 24.06 3.13
CA TYR A 432 -27.43 23.27 3.57
C TYR A 432 -27.48 23.04 5.08
N GLY A 433 -26.45 23.43 5.83
CA GLY A 433 -26.38 23.21 7.27
C GLY A 433 -26.38 21.72 7.62
N TYR A 434 -27.02 21.36 8.74
CA TYR A 434 -27.16 19.96 9.13
C TYR A 434 -28.14 19.21 8.19
N VAL A 435 -27.65 18.15 7.54
CA VAL A 435 -28.44 17.30 6.66
C VAL A 435 -28.82 16.01 7.39
N SER A 436 -30.08 15.91 7.79
CA SER A 436 -30.66 14.73 8.47
C SER A 436 -30.63 13.47 7.61
N GLU A 437 -30.45 12.31 8.25
CA GLU A 437 -30.55 10.98 7.63
C GLU A 437 -31.91 10.68 6.99
N THR A 438 -32.97 11.36 7.45
CA THR A 438 -34.34 11.22 6.94
C THR A 438 -34.63 12.07 5.70
N ASN A 439 -33.66 12.86 5.22
CA ASN A 439 -33.83 13.70 4.04
C ASN A 439 -33.63 12.87 2.77
N ASP A 440 -34.64 12.83 1.89
CA ASP A 440 -34.61 12.10 0.61
C ASP A 440 -33.54 12.60 -0.36
N LYS A 441 -33.03 13.83 -0.17
CA LYS A 441 -31.96 14.45 -0.95
C LYS A 441 -30.63 14.55 -0.18
N LYS A 442 -30.46 13.80 0.89
CA LYS A 442 -29.28 13.93 1.77
C LYS A 442 -27.96 13.80 1.03
N ASP A 443 -27.84 12.83 0.12
CA ASP A 443 -26.60 12.61 -0.63
C ASP A 443 -26.34 13.78 -1.59
N GLU A 444 -27.37 14.28 -2.29
CA GLU A 444 -27.27 15.48 -3.16
C GLU A 444 -26.79 16.70 -2.36
N PHE A 445 -27.32 16.90 -1.15
CA PHE A 445 -26.96 18.04 -0.32
C PHE A 445 -25.54 17.90 0.23
N ARG A 446 -25.16 16.74 0.77
CA ARG A 446 -23.83 16.46 1.33
C ARG A 446 -22.73 16.55 0.26
N LEU A 447 -23.02 16.08 -0.96
CA LEU A 447 -22.10 16.13 -2.09
C LEU A 447 -22.10 17.48 -2.82
N SER A 448 -23.02 18.40 -2.50
CA SER A 448 -23.01 19.73 -3.10
C SER A 448 -21.69 20.45 -2.78
N PRO A 449 -21.08 21.16 -3.76
CA PRO A 449 -19.78 21.77 -3.55
C PRO A 449 -19.77 22.79 -2.41
N CYS A 450 -18.85 22.56 -1.48
CA CYS A 450 -18.45 23.50 -0.45
C CYS A 450 -17.44 24.54 -1.00
N VAL A 451 -17.24 25.64 -0.26
CA VAL A 451 -16.36 26.74 -0.69
C VAL A 451 -14.91 26.46 -0.29
N GLY A 452 -13.99 26.57 -1.23
CA GLY A 452 -12.54 26.52 -1.00
C GLY A 452 -11.74 27.01 -2.21
N TYR A 453 -10.44 27.23 -2.01
CA TYR A 453 -9.54 27.85 -3.00
C TYR A 453 -8.13 27.27 -2.92
N TRP A 454 -7.45 27.21 -4.06
CA TRP A 454 -6.02 26.95 -4.14
C TRP A 454 -5.23 28.19 -3.70
N ASN A 455 -4.15 27.95 -2.94
CA ASN A 455 -3.19 28.95 -2.49
C ASN A 455 -3.80 30.23 -1.89
N TYR A 456 -4.86 30.06 -1.11
CA TYR A 456 -5.61 31.16 -0.52
C TYR A 456 -4.78 31.95 0.50
N THR A 457 -4.71 33.28 0.31
CA THR A 457 -3.95 34.21 1.16
C THR A 457 -4.82 35.25 1.89
N GLY A 458 -6.15 35.14 1.81
CA GLY A 458 -7.08 36.14 2.35
C GLY A 458 -7.39 35.98 3.84
N GLY A 459 -7.00 36.95 4.67
CA GLY A 459 -7.59 37.16 6.01
C GLY A 459 -6.84 36.57 7.21
N GLY A 460 -5.94 37.37 7.80
CA GLY A 460 -5.81 37.52 9.26
C GLY A 460 -5.23 36.38 10.11
N GLY A 461 -4.71 35.30 9.53
CA GLY A 461 -3.90 34.31 10.25
C GLY A 461 -2.61 34.05 9.50
N GLU A 462 -1.49 33.88 10.22
CA GLU A 462 -0.21 33.48 9.63
C GLU A 462 -0.43 32.21 8.78
N VAL A 463 -0.45 32.38 7.47
CA VAL A 463 -0.29 31.28 6.53
C VAL A 463 1.17 30.89 6.65
N VAL A 464 1.46 29.86 7.44
CA VAL A 464 2.73 29.15 7.32
C VAL A 464 2.71 28.54 5.93
N GLU A 465 3.43 29.16 4.99
CA GLU A 465 3.67 28.54 3.69
C GLU A 465 4.20 27.12 3.95
N PRO A 466 3.54 26.08 3.42
CA PRO A 466 4.12 24.76 3.45
C PRO A 466 5.42 24.86 2.65
N THR A 467 6.54 24.60 3.29
CA THR A 467 7.80 24.38 2.58
C THR A 467 7.52 23.33 1.50
N THR A 468 7.65 23.76 0.24
CA THR A 468 7.47 22.97 -0.99
C THR A 468 8.51 21.87 -1.15
N THR A 469 9.32 21.63 -0.14
CA THR A 469 10.16 20.44 -0.08
C THR A 469 9.23 19.24 -0.02
N GLN A 470 9.23 18.45 -1.10
CA GLN A 470 9.03 17.01 -0.99
C GLN A 470 9.73 16.56 0.32
N PRO A 471 9.19 15.62 1.13
CA PRO A 471 10.05 14.77 1.92
C PRO A 471 11.12 14.22 0.98
N VAL A 472 12.24 14.92 0.94
CA VAL A 472 13.46 14.43 0.37
C VAL A 472 13.76 13.24 1.26
N LEU A 473 13.54 12.03 0.74
CA LEU A 473 14.32 10.89 1.20
C LEU A 473 15.76 11.39 1.18
N PRO A 474 16.44 11.55 2.33
CA PRO A 474 17.77 12.13 2.31
C PRO A 474 18.64 11.18 1.50
N GLU A 475 19.08 11.60 0.32
CA GLU A 475 20.30 11.06 -0.25
C GLU A 475 21.43 11.57 0.66
N GLY A 476 21.81 10.72 1.61
CA GLY A 476 22.85 11.02 2.59
C GLY A 476 22.72 10.15 3.84
N ASP A 477 23.87 9.88 4.48
CA ASP A 477 23.97 9.01 5.66
C ASP A 477 23.31 9.60 6.92
N LYS A 478 22.83 10.85 6.89
CA LYS A 478 22.33 11.60 8.06
C LYS A 478 21.10 12.45 7.72
N VAL A 479 20.24 12.67 8.73
CA VAL A 479 18.98 13.42 8.65
C VAL A 479 18.81 14.30 9.89
N LYS A 480 18.33 15.54 9.70
CA LYS A 480 18.08 16.49 10.79
C LYS A 480 16.62 16.39 11.25
N ILE A 481 16.38 16.11 12.52
CA ILE A 481 15.04 15.89 13.08
C ILE A 481 14.73 16.87 14.22
N ASN A 482 13.44 17.06 14.54
CA ASN A 482 13.04 17.94 15.65
C ASN A 482 13.37 17.34 17.02
N GLY A 483 13.46 16.02 17.14
CA GLY A 483 13.91 15.36 18.35
C GLY A 483 13.43 13.93 18.52
N ILE A 484 13.97 13.27 19.54
CA ILE A 484 13.56 11.93 19.99
C ILE A 484 13.39 12.01 21.50
N SER A 485 12.24 11.54 21.98
CA SER A 485 11.97 11.43 23.41
C SER A 485 11.51 10.02 23.80
N LEU A 486 11.76 9.68 25.06
CA LEU A 486 11.32 8.45 25.70
C LEU A 486 10.74 8.78 27.08
N GLU A 487 9.47 8.47 27.29
CA GLU A 487 8.82 8.44 28.60
C GLU A 487 8.75 7.00 29.11
N VAL A 488 9.44 6.70 30.22
CA VAL A 488 9.32 5.38 30.85
C VAL A 488 8.15 5.42 31.83
N ARG A 489 7.09 4.66 31.57
CA ARG A 489 5.90 4.53 32.43
C ARG A 489 5.89 3.25 33.27
N ASN A 490 6.57 2.21 32.80
CA ASN A 490 6.69 0.94 33.50
C ASN A 490 7.46 1.08 34.83
N GLU A 491 6.84 0.66 35.95
CA GLU A 491 7.42 0.79 37.31
C GLU A 491 8.68 -0.05 37.53
N ASP A 492 8.73 -1.27 36.99
CA ASP A 492 9.91 -2.14 37.11
C ASP A 492 11.12 -1.50 36.43
N TRP A 493 10.91 -0.95 35.22
CA TRP A 493 11.95 -0.23 34.49
C TRP A 493 12.39 1.05 35.20
N ARG A 494 11.45 1.82 35.76
CA ARG A 494 11.78 3.01 36.58
C ARG A 494 12.66 2.63 37.77
N THR A 495 12.32 1.54 38.46
CA THR A 495 13.09 1.02 39.60
C THR A 495 14.48 0.58 39.16
N LYS A 496 14.56 -0.25 38.10
CA LYS A 496 15.85 -0.71 37.53
C LYS A 496 16.75 0.45 37.10
N ILE A 497 16.21 1.43 36.37
CA ILE A 497 16.98 2.61 35.92
C ILE A 497 17.56 3.36 37.12
N ARG A 498 16.78 3.51 38.20
CA ARG A 498 17.21 4.19 39.42
C ARG A 498 18.28 3.41 40.17
N GLU A 499 18.08 2.11 40.36
CA GLU A 499 18.99 1.25 41.12
C GLU A 499 20.31 1.02 40.39
N LYS A 500 20.24 0.76 39.08
CA LYS A 500 21.40 0.45 38.25
C LYS A 500 22.06 1.66 37.62
N GLN A 501 21.47 2.86 37.78
CA GLN A 501 21.96 4.12 37.21
C GLN A 501 22.23 4.00 35.70
N TYR A 502 21.20 3.58 34.95
CA TYR A 502 21.32 3.43 33.51
C TYR A 502 21.35 4.77 32.77
N ASP A 503 22.30 4.93 31.87
CA ASP A 503 22.25 5.89 30.77
C ASP A 503 21.39 5.34 29.64
N VAL A 504 20.63 6.21 28.97
CA VAL A 504 19.71 5.82 27.91
C VAL A 504 20.27 6.22 26.55
N TYR A 505 20.16 5.32 25.60
CA TYR A 505 20.56 5.51 24.21
C TYR A 505 19.40 5.11 23.30
N VAL A 506 19.18 5.88 22.23
CA VAL A 506 18.39 5.40 21.09
C VAL A 506 19.31 4.62 20.17
N VAL A 507 18.81 3.49 19.69
CA VAL A 507 19.53 2.56 18.82
C VAL A 507 18.95 2.65 17.42
N PHE A 508 19.82 2.76 16.43
CA PHE A 508 19.49 2.73 15.01
C PHE A 508 20.05 1.45 14.37
N GLU A 509 19.50 1.09 13.21
CA GLU A 509 19.92 -0.07 12.42
C GLU A 509 21.44 -0.07 12.15
N GLY A 510 22.09 -1.22 12.29
CA GLY A 510 23.55 -1.34 12.15
C GLY A 510 24.34 -0.71 13.30
N ASP A 511 23.84 -0.87 14.55
CA ASP A 511 24.49 -0.55 15.82
C ASP A 511 24.90 0.90 16.08
N TYR A 512 24.35 1.86 15.34
CA TYR A 512 24.55 3.27 15.66
C TYR A 512 23.73 3.64 16.90
N LYS A 513 24.36 4.29 17.88
CA LYS A 513 23.73 4.69 19.15
C LYS A 513 23.88 6.19 19.38
N MET A 514 22.84 6.80 19.93
CA MET A 514 22.86 8.20 20.34
C MET A 514 22.33 8.32 21.77
N SER A 515 23.04 9.05 22.61
CA SER A 515 22.62 9.28 23.99
C SER A 515 21.34 10.13 24.04
N LEU A 516 20.41 9.72 24.89
CA LEU A 516 19.21 10.47 25.25
C LEU A 516 19.37 10.96 26.70
N PRO A 517 19.69 12.25 26.91
CA PRO A 517 19.87 12.79 28.26
C PRO A 517 18.54 12.82 29.01
N SER A 518 18.59 12.58 30.32
CA SER A 518 17.42 12.70 31.18
C SER A 518 17.02 14.16 31.38
N THR A 519 15.73 14.44 31.25
CA THR A 519 15.12 15.73 31.53
C THR A 519 14.29 15.71 32.82
N GLY A 520 14.40 14.63 33.61
CA GLY A 520 13.66 14.42 34.86
C GLY A 520 12.43 13.51 34.71
N ASN A 521 11.94 12.96 35.83
CA ASN A 521 10.74 12.11 35.91
C ASN A 521 10.71 10.91 34.94
N PHE A 522 11.88 10.28 34.70
CA PHE A 522 12.04 9.17 33.74
C PHE A 522 11.60 9.53 32.31
N TYR A 523 11.73 10.81 31.98
CA TYR A 523 11.63 11.35 30.64
C TYR A 523 13.03 11.68 30.14
N TYR A 524 13.30 11.29 28.89
CA TYR A 524 14.57 11.47 28.22
C TYR A 524 14.33 12.09 26.86
N GLU A 525 15.10 13.10 26.48
CA GLU A 525 14.85 13.82 25.23
C GLU A 525 16.13 14.41 24.67
N VAL A 526 16.23 14.38 23.34
CA VAL A 526 17.12 15.25 22.58
C VAL A 526 16.30 16.00 21.53
N SER A 527 16.51 17.32 21.40
CA SER A 527 15.80 18.16 20.44
C SER A 527 16.75 18.72 19.38
N LYS A 528 16.24 18.97 18.17
CA LYS A 528 16.94 19.56 17.01
C LYS A 528 18.28 18.87 16.69
N VAL A 529 18.24 17.56 16.48
CA VAL A 529 19.43 16.71 16.35
C VAL A 529 19.61 16.17 14.93
N VAL A 530 20.85 15.88 14.55
CA VAL A 530 21.19 15.18 13.31
C VAL A 530 21.47 13.71 13.63
N VAL A 531 20.65 12.81 13.11
CA VAL A 531 20.71 11.36 13.33
C VAL A 531 21.10 10.65 12.04
N PRO A 532 21.57 9.38 12.07
CA PRO A 532 21.76 8.61 10.84
C PRO A 532 20.43 8.41 10.11
N ASN A 533 20.48 8.36 8.78
CA ASN A 533 19.34 7.99 7.94
C ASN A 533 19.10 6.47 7.97
N LYS A 534 18.84 5.94 9.17
CA LYS A 534 18.69 4.52 9.46
C LYS A 534 17.51 4.32 10.40
N LYS A 535 16.84 3.17 10.34
CA LYS A 535 15.67 2.91 11.19
C LYS A 535 16.02 3.01 12.66
N ILE A 536 15.18 3.67 13.46
CA ILE A 536 15.19 3.54 14.91
C ILE A 536 14.71 2.12 15.23
N VAL A 537 15.52 1.35 15.95
CA VAL A 537 15.24 -0.06 16.25
C VAL A 537 14.86 -0.29 17.70
N GLY A 538 15.24 0.62 18.60
CA GLY A 538 15.01 0.44 20.02
C GLY A 538 15.71 1.46 20.90
N PHE A 539 15.68 1.17 22.20
CA PHE A 539 16.40 1.91 23.23
C PHE A 539 17.32 0.96 23.98
N GLU A 540 18.51 1.42 24.32
CA GLU A 540 19.48 0.71 25.12
C GLU A 540 19.71 1.45 26.43
N PHE A 541 19.71 0.69 27.51
CA PHE A 541 19.98 1.12 28.88
C PHE A 541 21.32 0.53 29.28
N LYS A 542 22.31 1.40 29.52
CA LYS A 542 23.68 0.98 29.80
C LYS A 542 24.21 1.68 31.05
N ASN A 543 24.78 0.93 31.98
CA ASN A 543 25.34 1.50 33.22
C ASN A 543 26.87 1.59 33.17
N SER A 544 27.45 2.18 34.21
CA SER A 544 28.89 2.42 34.35
C SER A 544 29.75 1.15 34.42
N ILE A 545 29.16 0.00 34.73
CA ILE A 545 29.83 -1.31 34.75
C ILE A 545 29.61 -2.12 33.45
N ASN A 546 29.08 -1.49 32.40
CA ASN A 546 28.76 -2.09 31.09
C ASN A 546 27.69 -3.20 31.10
N GLU A 547 26.80 -3.26 32.10
CA GLU A 547 25.56 -4.00 31.94
C GLU A 547 24.67 -3.27 30.92
N VAL A 548 24.08 -4.05 30.02
CA VAL A 548 23.27 -3.54 28.90
C VAL A 548 21.93 -4.25 28.91
N GLU A 549 20.84 -3.50 28.89
CA GLU A 549 19.49 -3.99 28.60
C GLU A 549 18.91 -3.24 27.41
N THR A 550 18.28 -3.94 26.47
CA THR A 550 17.73 -3.35 25.23
C THR A 550 16.22 -3.56 25.17
N GLN A 551 15.50 -2.55 24.68
CA GLN A 551 14.07 -2.60 24.39
C GLN A 551 13.84 -2.27 22.93
N MET A 552 13.41 -3.27 22.16
CA MET A 552 13.17 -3.14 20.73
C MET A 552 11.77 -2.58 20.44
N ILE A 553 11.64 -1.76 19.41
CA ILE A 553 10.34 -1.27 18.95
C ILE A 553 9.72 -2.21 17.94
N GLN A 554 8.41 -2.43 18.06
CA GLN A 554 7.66 -3.32 17.15
C GLN A 554 7.58 -2.75 15.73
N SER A 555 7.46 -1.43 15.61
CA SER A 555 7.40 -0.73 14.32
C SER A 555 8.63 0.18 14.15
N GLN A 556 9.65 -0.35 13.46
CA GLN A 556 10.89 0.37 13.19
C GLN A 556 10.67 1.45 12.13
N ILE A 557 11.20 2.65 12.37
CA ILE A 557 10.92 3.82 11.52
C ILE A 557 12.21 4.54 11.17
N THR A 558 12.37 4.86 9.88
CA THR A 558 13.46 5.73 9.41
C THR A 558 13.16 7.19 9.80
N PRO A 559 14.09 7.90 10.45
CA PRO A 559 13.89 9.29 10.83
C PRO A 559 13.68 10.21 9.62
N VAL A 560 12.77 11.16 9.74
CA VAL A 560 12.32 12.10 8.70
C VAL A 560 12.69 13.51 9.13
N VAL A 561 13.06 14.34 8.15
CA VAL A 561 13.48 15.73 8.37
C VAL A 561 12.45 16.48 9.22
N ASP A 562 12.94 17.20 10.22
CA ASP A 562 12.14 18.05 11.12
C ASP A 562 10.96 17.35 11.81
N LYS A 563 11.00 16.02 11.98
CA LYS A 563 9.98 15.27 12.74
C LYS A 563 10.39 15.05 14.20
N GLN A 564 9.42 15.06 15.11
CA GLN A 564 9.58 14.67 16.52
C GLN A 564 9.12 13.22 16.70
N TYR A 565 9.88 12.43 17.46
CA TYR A 565 9.56 11.04 17.76
C TYR A 565 9.39 10.85 19.26
N ASN A 566 8.17 10.61 19.74
CA ASN A 566 7.90 10.46 21.18
C ASN A 566 7.56 9.02 21.52
N TYR A 567 8.39 8.35 22.30
CA TYR A 567 8.19 6.96 22.68
C TYR A 567 7.72 6.81 24.13
N LYS A 568 6.94 5.77 24.41
CA LYS A 568 6.55 5.38 25.77
C LYS A 568 6.83 3.91 26.03
N LEU A 569 7.51 3.63 27.14
CA LEU A 569 7.67 2.27 27.66
C LEU A 569 6.56 2.01 28.68
N LEU A 570 5.55 1.22 28.28
CA LEU A 570 4.32 0.98 29.04
C LEU A 570 4.45 -0.21 30.01
N GLU A 571 3.49 -0.33 30.92
CA GLU A 571 3.30 -1.53 31.73
C GLU A 571 3.18 -2.78 30.83
N GLY A 572 3.85 -3.88 31.21
CA GLY A 572 4.05 -5.05 30.35
C GLY A 572 5.28 -4.99 29.43
N GLY A 573 6.11 -3.95 29.52
CA GLY A 573 7.39 -3.86 28.80
C GLY A 573 7.25 -3.49 27.32
N LYS A 574 6.06 -3.08 26.88
CA LYS A 574 5.79 -2.71 25.49
C LYS A 574 6.25 -1.28 25.22
N LEU A 575 7.10 -1.10 24.21
CA LEU A 575 7.51 0.22 23.75
C LEU A 575 6.65 0.68 22.56
N VAL A 576 6.00 1.84 22.71
CA VAL A 576 5.01 2.36 21.74
C VAL A 576 5.42 3.75 21.29
N LEU A 577 5.32 4.02 20.00
CA LEU A 577 5.48 5.37 19.44
C LEU A 577 4.16 6.15 19.56
N GLN A 578 4.23 7.31 20.21
CA GLN A 578 3.20 8.35 20.16
C GLN A 578 3.61 9.36 19.10
N ASN A 579 3.17 9.14 17.85
CA ASN A 579 3.26 10.17 16.83
C ASN A 579 2.25 11.27 17.13
#